data_AF-A0A960X7N7-F1
#
_entry.id   AF-A0A960X7N7-F1
#
_cell.length_a   1.000
_cell.length_b   1.000
_cell.length_c   1.000
_cell.angle_alpha   90.00
_cell.angle_beta   90.00
_cell.angle_gamma   90.00
#
_symmetry.space_group_name_H-M   'P 1'
#
loop_
_entity.id
_entity.type
_entity.pdbx_description
1 polymer ?
#
loop_
_entity_poly.entity_id
_entity_poly.type
_entity_poly.pdbx_seq_one_letter_code
_entity_poly.pdbx_strand_id
1 'polypeptide(L)'
;MSFPSSEYETRVAIWDTSLEHGVGHVSMVLRKGGQPVKYLSLRPSNPYLVNPLTIPLPTRGVNCSSVDEDNRLEGKVSDRNITFPLSEDQFNRMAAQVDVIQKEIANRTRLYQIHPRLSLLHLGKQLSKPRAFQSLAECPFSGESIAPDSHTINGMEEMKASHCALTVADALDAGGITAERHLWPWIISPSDLGDQLENLGDQLEKF
;
A
#
# COMPACT_ATOMS: atom_id res chain seq x y z
N MET A 1 -19.02 -4.34 18.10
CA MET A 1 -18.86 -4.30 19.57
C MET A 1 -17.55 -3.58 19.88
N SER A 2 -17.43 -2.88 21.02
CA SER A 2 -16.25 -2.05 21.33
C SER A 2 -15.31 -2.77 22.29
N PHE A 3 -14.07 -3.00 21.86
CA PHE A 3 -12.95 -3.33 22.74
C PHE A 3 -12.87 -2.31 23.89
N PRO A 4 -12.36 -2.67 25.09
CA PRO A 4 -12.00 -1.66 26.09
C PRO A 4 -11.10 -0.64 25.40
N SER A 5 -11.38 0.66 25.56
CA SER A 5 -10.70 1.70 24.78
C SER A 5 -9.19 1.65 25.09
N SER A 6 -8.41 1.00 24.22
CA SER A 6 -6.97 1.14 24.26
C SER A 6 -6.65 2.57 23.85
N GLU A 7 -5.70 3.19 24.55
CA GLU A 7 -5.26 4.54 24.19
C GLU A 7 -4.75 4.58 22.74
N TYR A 8 -4.19 3.47 22.25
CA TYR A 8 -3.65 3.31 20.91
C TYR A 8 -4.44 2.29 20.12
N GLU A 9 -4.80 2.61 18.87
CA GLU A 9 -5.47 1.69 17.96
C GLU A 9 -4.99 1.89 16.52
N THR A 10 -5.16 0.86 15.70
CA THR A 10 -5.13 0.98 14.24
C THR A 10 -6.49 0.62 13.68
N ARG A 11 -6.95 1.39 12.69
CA ARG A 11 -8.14 1.07 11.91
C ARG A 11 -7.74 0.91 10.45
N VAL A 12 -8.13 -0.21 9.87
CA VAL A 12 -7.94 -0.56 8.47
C VAL A 12 -9.30 -0.46 7.77
N ALA A 13 -9.36 0.37 6.74
CA ALA A 13 -10.54 0.52 5.89
C ALA A 13 -10.30 -0.24 4.58
N ILE A 14 -11.22 -1.15 4.26
CA ILE A 14 -11.16 -2.03 3.09
C ILE A 14 -12.31 -1.67 2.15
N TRP A 15 -11.97 -1.43 0.89
CA TRP A 15 -12.90 -1.44 -0.22
C TRP A 15 -12.64 -2.73 -1.01
N ASP A 16 -13.64 -3.60 -1.04
CA ASP A 16 -13.51 -4.95 -1.58
C ASP A 16 -13.35 -4.95 -3.11
N THR A 17 -12.53 -5.88 -3.57
CA THR A 17 -12.37 -6.18 -5.00
C THR A 17 -13.62 -6.90 -5.49
N SER A 18 -14.25 -6.38 -6.55
CA SER A 18 -15.48 -6.97 -7.10
C SER A 18 -15.50 -6.86 -8.62
N LEU A 19 -16.37 -7.65 -9.27
CA LEU A 19 -16.56 -7.55 -10.72
C LEU A 19 -17.16 -6.20 -11.15
N GLU A 20 -17.93 -5.56 -10.27
CA GLU A 20 -18.61 -4.29 -10.54
C GLU A 20 -17.68 -3.08 -10.35
N HIS A 21 -16.83 -3.12 -9.32
CA HIS A 21 -15.96 -1.99 -8.96
C HIS A 21 -14.48 -2.21 -9.29
N GLY A 22 -14.12 -3.39 -9.79
CA GLY A 22 -12.75 -3.73 -10.15
C GLY A 22 -11.87 -4.00 -8.94
N VAL A 23 -10.61 -3.56 -9.03
CA VAL A 23 -9.60 -3.74 -7.99
C VAL A 23 -9.95 -2.86 -6.80
N GLY A 24 -10.11 -3.47 -5.63
CA GLY A 24 -10.42 -2.75 -4.41
C GLY A 24 -9.30 -1.83 -3.92
N HIS A 25 -9.50 -1.25 -2.74
CA HIS A 25 -8.54 -0.36 -2.10
C HIS A 25 -8.38 -0.68 -0.62
N VAL A 26 -7.24 -0.30 -0.05
CA VAL A 26 -6.97 -0.43 1.39
C VAL A 26 -6.29 0.82 1.89
N SER A 27 -6.78 1.33 3.02
CA SER A 27 -6.09 2.37 3.79
C SER A 27 -6.04 2.01 5.27
N MET A 28 -5.15 2.69 5.99
CA MET A 28 -4.95 2.50 7.42
C MET A 28 -4.81 3.85 8.11
N VAL A 29 -5.39 3.95 9.30
CA VAL A 29 -5.21 5.07 10.23
C VAL A 29 -4.73 4.57 11.60
N LEU A 30 -3.64 5.15 12.10
CA LEU A 30 -3.21 4.99 13.48
C LEU A 30 -3.83 6.09 14.33
N ARG A 31 -4.44 5.74 15.47
CA ARG A 31 -5.13 6.68 16.35
C ARG A 31 -4.60 6.60 17.77
N LYS A 32 -4.56 7.74 18.45
CA LYS A 32 -4.21 7.90 19.86
C LYS A 32 -5.32 8.70 20.56
N GLY A 33 -5.92 8.14 21.61
CA GLY A 33 -7.05 8.77 22.33
C GLY A 33 -8.22 9.09 21.40
N GLY A 34 -8.47 8.26 20.38
CA GLY A 34 -9.49 8.48 19.36
C GLY A 34 -9.14 9.50 18.26
N GLN A 35 -8.01 10.20 18.36
CA GLN A 35 -7.57 11.16 17.34
C GLN A 35 -6.66 10.48 16.29
N PRO A 36 -6.85 10.74 14.99
CA PRO A 36 -5.95 10.24 13.95
C PRO A 36 -4.58 10.89 14.06
N VAL A 37 -3.53 10.08 14.08
CA VAL A 37 -2.12 10.52 14.19
C VAL A 37 -1.37 10.29 12.89
N LYS A 38 -1.54 9.12 12.27
CA LYS A 38 -0.91 8.78 10.99
C LYS A 38 -1.92 8.14 10.06
N TYR A 39 -1.77 8.42 8.77
CA TYR A 39 -2.62 7.90 7.71
C TYR A 39 -1.78 7.33 6.57
N LEU A 40 -2.16 6.15 6.08
CA LEU A 40 -1.49 5.49 4.97
C LEU A 40 -2.53 4.99 3.96
N SER A 41 -2.42 5.46 2.73
CA SER A 41 -3.27 5.07 1.61
C SER A 41 -2.49 5.24 0.31
N LEU A 42 -1.90 4.16 -0.19
CA LEU A 42 -1.13 4.19 -1.43
C LEU A 42 -2.05 4.02 -2.64
N ARG A 43 -2.08 5.03 -3.51
CA ARG A 43 -2.82 5.02 -4.78
C ARG A 43 -1.90 5.23 -5.98
N PRO A 44 -2.32 4.87 -7.20
CA PRO A 44 -1.67 5.35 -8.40
C PRO A 44 -1.91 6.85 -8.57
N SER A 45 -0.92 7.59 -9.02
CA SER A 45 -1.07 9.02 -9.38
C SER A 45 -2.08 9.25 -10.50
N ASN A 46 -2.21 8.26 -11.41
CA ASN A 46 -3.19 8.24 -12.48
C ASN A 46 -3.89 6.87 -12.48
N PRO A 47 -5.17 6.80 -12.09
CA PRO A 47 -5.92 5.54 -12.01
C PRO A 47 -6.15 4.89 -13.38
N TYR A 48 -6.08 5.64 -14.48
CA TYR A 48 -6.24 5.09 -15.83
C TYR A 48 -5.00 4.30 -16.32
N LEU A 49 -3.84 4.45 -15.67
CA LEU A 49 -2.62 3.68 -15.97
C LEU A 49 -2.64 2.29 -15.33
N VAL A 50 -3.73 1.95 -14.67
CA VAL A 50 -3.93 0.76 -13.87
C VAL A 50 -5.07 -0.06 -14.50
N ASN A 51 -4.96 -0.37 -15.80
CA ASN A 51 -5.96 -1.15 -16.53
C ASN A 51 -5.53 -2.64 -16.61
N PRO A 52 -6.41 -3.61 -16.27
CA PRO A 52 -6.10 -5.05 -16.35
C PRO A 52 -5.81 -5.55 -17.78
N LEU A 53 -6.20 -4.79 -18.82
CA LEU A 53 -5.91 -5.08 -20.23
C LEU A 53 -4.63 -4.39 -20.74
N THR A 54 -4.06 -3.48 -19.95
CA THR A 54 -2.73 -2.92 -20.20
C THR A 54 -1.69 -3.75 -19.47
N ILE A 55 -0.47 -3.80 -20.01
CA ILE A 55 0.68 -4.39 -19.29
C ILE A 55 0.69 -3.76 -17.87
N PRO A 56 0.86 -4.53 -16.79
CA PRO A 56 0.79 -4.00 -15.42
C PRO A 56 2.05 -3.18 -15.12
N LEU A 57 2.04 -1.94 -15.60
CA LEU A 57 3.13 -1.01 -15.51
C LEU A 57 3.16 -0.39 -14.10
N PRO A 58 4.32 -0.40 -13.40
CA PRO A 58 4.51 0.42 -12.23
C PRO A 58 4.23 1.90 -12.57
N THR A 59 3.42 2.55 -11.74
CA THR A 59 3.14 3.98 -11.80
C THR A 59 3.54 4.64 -10.50
N ARG A 60 3.58 5.97 -10.48
CA ARG A 60 3.94 6.70 -9.28
C ARG A 60 2.88 6.48 -8.20
N GLY A 61 3.33 6.10 -7.01
CA GLY A 61 2.50 6.08 -5.82
C GLY A 61 2.20 7.51 -5.34
N VAL A 62 0.97 7.75 -4.91
CA VAL A 62 0.58 8.95 -4.14
C VAL A 62 -0.06 8.50 -2.85
N ASN A 63 0.12 9.29 -1.79
CA ASN A 63 -0.57 9.06 -0.53
C ASN A 63 -1.82 9.95 -0.48
N CYS A 64 -2.99 9.38 -0.20
CA CYS A 64 -4.16 10.18 0.17
C CYS A 64 -3.97 10.78 1.57
N SER A 65 -4.74 11.82 1.88
CA SER A 65 -4.64 12.57 3.13
C SER A 65 -5.55 12.03 4.24
N SER A 66 -6.64 11.35 3.88
CA SER A 66 -7.63 10.84 4.84
C SER A 66 -8.54 9.77 4.26
N VAL A 67 -9.24 9.04 5.15
CA VAL A 67 -10.30 8.08 4.77
C VAL A 67 -11.44 8.77 4.02
N ASP A 68 -11.77 10.02 4.35
CA ASP A 68 -12.83 10.76 3.66
C ASP A 68 -12.45 11.10 2.22
N GLU A 69 -11.18 11.41 1.96
CA GLU A 69 -10.68 11.56 0.61
C GLU A 69 -10.77 10.24 -0.16
N ASP A 70 -10.42 9.12 0.47
CA ASP A 70 -10.56 7.81 -0.14
C ASP A 70 -12.02 7.44 -0.43
N ASN A 71 -12.94 7.69 0.51
CA ASN A 71 -14.38 7.50 0.29
C ASN A 71 -14.88 8.30 -0.93
N ARG A 72 -14.41 9.55 -1.07
CA ARG A 72 -14.77 10.41 -2.20
C ARG A 72 -14.23 9.87 -3.53
N LEU A 73 -13.00 9.34 -3.53
CA LEU A 73 -12.36 8.79 -4.74
C LEU A 73 -12.96 7.45 -5.15
N GLU A 74 -13.31 6.59 -4.19
CA GLU A 74 -14.02 5.32 -4.45
C GLU A 74 -15.50 5.53 -4.78
N GLY A 75 -16.06 6.71 -4.46
CA GLY A 75 -17.49 7.00 -4.64
C GLY A 75 -18.40 6.24 -3.66
N LYS A 76 -17.82 5.59 -2.64
CA LYS A 76 -18.53 4.85 -1.60
C LYS A 76 -17.73 4.83 -0.29
N VAL A 77 -18.44 4.56 0.81
CA VAL A 77 -17.80 4.23 2.09
C VAL A 77 -17.10 2.87 2.00
N SER A 78 -16.07 2.65 2.83
CA SER A 78 -15.40 1.36 2.91
C SER A 78 -16.38 0.24 3.27
N ASP A 79 -16.24 -0.89 2.57
CA ASP A 79 -17.08 -2.08 2.78
C ASP A 79 -16.81 -2.68 4.16
N ARG A 80 -15.56 -2.61 4.62
CA ARG A 80 -15.14 -3.11 5.94
C ARG A 80 -14.28 -2.10 6.67
N ASN A 81 -14.44 -2.08 7.99
CA ASN A 81 -13.67 -1.24 8.90
C ASN A 81 -13.24 -2.08 10.09
N ILE A 82 -11.97 -2.48 10.09
CA ILE A 82 -11.42 -3.42 11.07
C ILE A 82 -10.52 -2.63 12.01
N THR A 83 -10.77 -2.71 13.31
CA THR A 83 -10.02 -1.97 14.32
C THR A 83 -9.30 -2.94 15.24
N PHE A 84 -8.00 -2.73 15.44
CA PHE A 84 -7.21 -3.47 16.41
C PHE A 84 -6.73 -2.54 17.53
N PRO A 85 -6.94 -2.91 18.80
CA PRO A 85 -6.26 -2.25 19.90
C PRO A 85 -4.75 -2.55 19.82
N LEU A 86 -3.92 -1.57 20.18
CA LEU A 86 -2.47 -1.68 20.14
C LEU A 86 -1.87 -1.37 21.51
N SER A 87 -0.75 -2.01 21.84
CA SER A 87 0.16 -1.46 22.84
C SER A 87 0.90 -0.23 22.29
N GLU A 88 1.43 0.60 23.17
CA GLU A 88 2.24 1.77 22.77
C GLU A 88 3.44 1.37 21.91
N ASP A 89 4.12 0.27 22.25
CA ASP A 89 5.24 -0.26 21.48
C ASP A 89 4.84 -0.70 20.07
N GLN A 90 3.69 -1.37 19.93
CA GLN A 90 3.16 -1.75 18.61
C GLN A 90 2.83 -0.52 17.79
N PHE A 91 2.13 0.46 18.39
CA PHE A 91 1.78 1.72 17.75
C PHE A 91 3.02 2.46 17.25
N ASN A 92 4.05 2.60 18.09
CA ASN A 92 5.29 3.31 17.74
C ASN A 92 6.04 2.64 16.58
N ARG A 93 6.10 1.30 16.55
CA ARG A 93 6.69 0.57 15.43
C ARG A 93 5.90 0.74 14.13
N MET A 94 4.57 0.64 14.20
CA MET A 94 3.72 0.89 13.03
C MET A 94 3.88 2.34 12.53
N ALA A 95 3.87 3.32 13.42
CA ALA A 95 4.03 4.73 13.08
C ALA A 95 5.38 5.02 12.41
N ALA A 96 6.47 4.43 12.93
CA ALA A 96 7.79 4.53 12.31
C ALA A 96 7.80 3.92 10.90
N GLN A 97 7.15 2.76 10.71
CA GLN A 97 7.05 2.12 9.41
C GLN A 97 6.20 2.94 8.42
N VAL A 98 5.10 3.54 8.87
CA VAL A 98 4.31 4.49 8.05
C VAL A 98 5.19 5.65 7.59
N ASP A 99 6.02 6.21 8.46
CA ASP A 99 6.92 7.31 8.11
C ASP A 99 7.99 6.91 7.08
N VAL A 100 8.52 5.69 7.19
CA VAL A 100 9.43 5.13 6.18
C VAL A 100 8.72 5.04 4.83
N ILE A 101 7.53 4.44 4.79
CA ILE A 101 6.76 4.28 3.55
C ILE A 101 6.39 5.63 2.94
N GLN A 102 5.94 6.59 3.75
CA GLN A 102 5.60 7.94 3.27
C GLN A 102 6.83 8.66 2.68
N LYS A 103 8.01 8.50 3.29
CA LYS A 103 9.28 9.00 2.73
C LYS A 103 9.60 8.33 1.40
N GLU A 104 9.42 7.03 1.26
CA GLU A 104 9.64 6.31 -0.01
C GLU A 104 8.69 6.81 -1.11
N ILE A 105 7.41 7.10 -0.77
CA ILE A 105 6.45 7.68 -1.71
C ILE A 105 6.88 9.10 -2.12
N ALA A 106 7.23 9.94 -1.14
CA ALA A 106 7.66 11.31 -1.38
C ALA A 106 8.94 11.39 -2.25
N ASN A 107 9.90 10.49 -1.97
CA ASN A 107 11.15 10.35 -2.70
C ASN A 107 11.01 9.57 -4.01
N ARG A 108 9.79 9.13 -4.37
CA ARG A 108 9.48 8.38 -5.60
C ARG A 108 10.20 7.04 -5.71
N THR A 109 10.62 6.46 -4.58
CA THR A 109 11.25 5.13 -4.53
C THR A 109 10.23 4.02 -4.30
N ARG A 110 9.01 4.32 -3.82
CA ARG A 110 7.89 3.36 -3.81
C ARG A 110 6.91 3.62 -4.96
N LEU A 111 6.83 2.67 -5.89
CA LEU A 111 5.93 2.72 -7.04
C LEU A 111 4.67 1.88 -6.79
N TYR A 112 3.53 2.35 -7.29
CA TYR A 112 2.26 1.61 -7.28
C TYR A 112 2.22 0.63 -8.46
N GLN A 113 1.87 -0.62 -8.21
CA GLN A 113 1.72 -1.66 -9.23
C GLN A 113 0.59 -2.62 -8.85
N ILE A 114 -0.32 -2.86 -9.80
CA ILE A 114 -1.43 -3.82 -9.67
C ILE A 114 -0.93 -5.22 -9.27
N HIS A 115 0.06 -5.72 -9.99
CA HIS A 115 0.62 -7.06 -9.81
C HIS A 115 2.07 -6.96 -9.34
N PRO A 116 2.33 -6.86 -8.03
CA PRO A 116 3.67 -6.59 -7.50
C PRO A 116 4.68 -7.71 -7.82
N ARG A 117 4.21 -8.90 -8.23
CA ARG A 117 5.08 -10.04 -8.57
C ARG A 117 5.74 -9.94 -9.95
N LEU A 118 5.08 -9.34 -10.94
CA LEU A 118 5.66 -9.09 -12.27
C LEU A 118 6.32 -7.72 -12.27
N SER A 119 7.38 -7.55 -11.47
CA SER A 119 8.11 -6.29 -11.46
C SER A 119 8.79 -6.09 -12.81
N LEU A 120 8.19 -5.26 -13.66
CA LEU A 120 8.80 -4.84 -14.93
C LEU A 120 10.10 -4.07 -14.70
N LEU A 121 10.34 -3.57 -13.47
CA LEU A 121 11.66 -3.05 -13.08
C LEU A 121 12.73 -4.15 -13.17
N HIS A 122 12.42 -5.38 -12.73
CA HIS A 122 13.37 -6.48 -12.76
C HIS A 122 13.63 -6.97 -14.19
N LEU A 123 12.59 -7.02 -15.03
CA LEU A 123 12.73 -7.32 -16.46
C LEU A 123 13.48 -6.19 -17.21
N GLY A 124 13.21 -4.93 -16.87
CA GLY A 124 13.94 -3.77 -17.37
C GLY A 124 15.43 -3.83 -17.05
N LYS A 125 15.78 -4.19 -15.80
CA LYS A 125 17.16 -4.42 -15.35
C LYS A 125 17.88 -5.51 -16.16
N GLN A 126 17.19 -6.60 -16.50
CA GLN A 126 17.76 -7.69 -17.29
C GLN A 126 17.97 -7.33 -18.76
N LEU A 127 17.23 -6.35 -19.28
CA LEU A 127 17.18 -6.02 -20.72
C LEU A 127 17.91 -4.71 -21.08
N SER A 128 18.43 -3.94 -20.12
CA SER A 128 18.83 -2.55 -20.34
C SER A 128 20.27 -2.34 -20.84
N LYS A 129 20.41 -1.78 -22.06
CA LYS A 129 21.57 -1.00 -22.55
C LYS A 129 21.46 0.47 -22.08
N PRO A 130 22.52 1.30 -22.05
CA PRO A 130 22.51 2.67 -21.52
C PRO A 130 21.40 3.61 -22.02
N ARG A 131 20.93 3.45 -23.27
CA ARG A 131 19.78 4.22 -23.80
C ARG A 131 18.42 3.75 -23.26
N ALA A 132 18.26 2.46 -22.97
CA ALA A 132 17.07 1.94 -22.29
C ALA A 132 17.04 2.37 -20.82
N PHE A 133 18.20 2.60 -20.19
CA PHE A 133 18.30 3.15 -18.83
C PHE A 133 17.76 4.57 -18.70
N GLN A 134 17.98 5.44 -19.69
CA GLN A 134 17.38 6.80 -19.68
C GLN A 134 15.85 6.74 -19.73
N SER A 135 15.28 5.84 -20.54
CA SER A 135 13.84 5.60 -20.60
C SER A 135 13.27 4.87 -19.37
N LEU A 136 14.11 4.26 -18.52
CA LEU A 136 13.73 3.63 -17.24
C LEU A 136 13.96 4.55 -16.02
N ALA A 137 14.80 5.60 -16.15
CA ALA A 137 15.06 6.62 -15.13
C ALA A 137 14.03 7.78 -15.17
N GLU A 138 13.35 7.94 -16.30
CA GLU A 138 11.96 8.36 -16.31
C GLU A 138 11.15 7.15 -15.86
N CYS A 139 10.20 7.28 -14.93
CA CYS A 139 9.32 6.17 -14.57
C CYS A 139 8.82 5.58 -15.89
N PRO A 140 9.20 4.31 -16.23
CA PRO A 140 9.27 3.89 -17.62
C PRO A 140 7.93 3.89 -18.37
N PHE A 141 6.88 4.27 -17.66
CA PHE A 141 5.49 4.09 -17.97
C PHE A 141 4.63 5.32 -17.66
N SER A 142 5.12 6.30 -16.87
CA SER A 142 4.46 7.60 -16.70
C SER A 142 5.14 8.74 -17.46
N GLY A 143 6.39 8.55 -17.90
CA GLY A 143 7.20 9.61 -18.52
C GLY A 143 7.66 10.69 -17.54
N GLU A 144 7.35 10.57 -16.24
CA GLU A 144 7.83 11.49 -15.21
C GLU A 144 9.22 11.09 -14.72
N SER A 145 10.15 12.04 -14.68
CA SER A 145 11.50 11.85 -14.11
C SER A 145 11.44 11.35 -12.66
N ILE A 146 12.18 10.28 -12.35
CA ILE A 146 12.29 9.74 -10.98
C ILE A 146 13.35 10.53 -10.21
N ALA A 147 13.19 11.85 -10.06
CA ALA A 147 14.13 12.73 -9.34
C ALA A 147 15.58 12.80 -9.95
N PRO A 148 16.37 13.85 -9.66
CA PRO A 148 17.53 14.21 -10.49
C PRO A 148 18.77 13.32 -10.35
N ASP A 149 18.87 12.47 -9.31
CA ASP A 149 20.09 11.69 -9.03
C ASP A 149 19.98 10.18 -9.34
N SER A 150 18.81 9.70 -9.80
CA SER A 150 18.50 8.27 -9.91
C SER A 150 18.87 7.62 -11.25
N HIS A 151 19.59 8.32 -12.14
CA HIS A 151 19.98 7.82 -13.46
C HIS A 151 21.00 6.65 -13.43
N THR A 152 21.26 6.06 -12.27
CA THR A 152 22.18 4.94 -12.09
C THR A 152 21.44 3.64 -11.80
N ILE A 153 22.03 2.50 -12.19
CA ILE A 153 21.52 1.15 -11.90
C ILE A 153 21.19 0.97 -10.41
N ASN A 154 22.02 1.56 -9.55
CA ASN A 154 21.87 1.52 -8.09
C ASN A 154 20.58 2.22 -7.63
N GLY A 155 20.19 3.33 -8.26
CA GLY A 155 18.93 4.03 -7.95
C GLY A 155 17.67 3.19 -8.24
N MET A 156 17.75 2.25 -9.20
CA MET A 156 16.68 1.27 -9.45
C MET A 156 16.70 0.08 -8.48
N GLU A 157 17.81 -0.20 -7.79
CA GLU A 157 17.86 -1.22 -6.73
C GLU A 157 17.11 -0.78 -5.48
N GLU A 158 17.08 0.52 -5.23
CA GLU A 158 16.35 1.13 -4.11
C GLU A 158 14.83 1.27 -4.39
N MET A 159 14.38 1.05 -5.62
CA MET A 159 12.97 1.15 -5.98
C MET A 159 12.18 -0.09 -5.53
N LYS A 160 11.08 0.15 -4.82
CA LYS A 160 10.14 -0.88 -4.35
C LYS A 160 8.80 -0.76 -5.05
N ALA A 161 8.40 -1.80 -5.78
CA ALA A 161 7.05 -1.91 -6.33
C ALA A 161 6.08 -2.46 -5.25
N SER A 162 4.90 -1.85 -5.13
CA SER A 162 3.88 -2.25 -4.15
C SER A 162 2.48 -1.82 -4.58
N HIS A 163 1.44 -2.16 -3.83
CA HIS A 163 0.08 -1.62 -3.96
C HIS A 163 -0.50 -1.34 -2.57
N CYS A 164 -1.74 -0.81 -2.52
CA CYS A 164 -2.43 -0.42 -1.29
C CYS A 164 -2.40 -1.51 -0.21
N ALA A 165 -2.91 -2.72 -0.51
CA ALA A 165 -2.97 -3.82 0.46
C ALA A 165 -1.59 -4.26 0.96
N LEU A 166 -0.58 -4.43 0.07
CA LEU A 166 0.77 -4.83 0.49
C LEU A 166 1.46 -3.73 1.30
N THR A 167 1.19 -2.46 0.98
CA THR A 167 1.75 -1.32 1.71
C THR A 167 1.16 -1.20 3.12
N VAL A 168 -0.14 -1.48 3.28
CA VAL A 168 -0.76 -1.55 4.61
C VAL A 168 -0.30 -2.80 5.37
N ALA A 169 -0.17 -3.95 4.71
CA ALA A 169 0.38 -5.16 5.32
C ALA A 169 1.81 -4.96 5.84
N ASP A 170 2.70 -4.30 5.07
CA ASP A 170 4.06 -3.96 5.52
C ASP A 170 4.04 -3.15 6.84
N ALA A 171 3.06 -2.26 7.03
CA ALA A 171 2.94 -1.46 8.24
C ALA A 171 2.32 -2.23 9.42
N LEU A 172 1.32 -3.07 9.16
CA LEU A 172 0.71 -3.94 10.17
C LEU A 172 1.73 -4.98 10.69
N ASP A 173 2.53 -5.56 9.80
CA ASP A 173 3.59 -6.52 10.14
C ASP A 173 4.61 -5.91 11.12
N ALA A 174 4.95 -4.62 10.97
CA ALA A 174 5.87 -3.91 11.89
C ALA A 174 5.31 -3.81 13.33
N GLY A 175 3.99 -3.77 13.48
CA GLY A 175 3.32 -3.85 14.77
C GLY A 175 3.08 -5.29 15.27
N GLY A 176 3.41 -6.30 14.47
CA GLY A 176 3.21 -7.71 14.78
C GLY A 176 1.83 -8.26 14.41
N ILE A 177 1.03 -7.53 13.64
CA ILE A 177 -0.22 -8.05 13.05
C ILE A 177 0.12 -8.59 11.67
N THR A 178 0.43 -9.89 11.60
CA THR A 178 0.97 -10.49 10.38
C THR A 178 -0.13 -10.94 9.42
N ALA A 179 -0.08 -10.43 8.18
CA ALA A 179 -0.91 -10.90 7.08
C ALA A 179 -0.16 -11.95 6.24
N GLU A 180 -0.82 -13.07 5.94
CA GLU A 180 -0.27 -14.09 5.05
C GLU A 180 -0.18 -13.58 3.61
N ARG A 181 0.97 -13.83 2.98
CA ARG A 181 1.29 -13.41 1.62
C ARG A 181 1.33 -14.65 0.72
N HIS A 182 0.44 -14.73 -0.27
CA HIS A 182 0.31 -15.90 -1.13
C HIS A 182 1.17 -15.81 -2.40
N LEU A 183 1.29 -16.95 -3.11
CA LEU A 183 2.09 -17.08 -4.32
C LEU A 183 1.36 -16.67 -5.63
N TRP A 184 0.12 -16.20 -5.58
CA TRP A 184 -0.66 -15.82 -6.77
C TRP A 184 -0.59 -14.31 -7.03
N PRO A 185 -0.88 -13.81 -8.26
CA PRO A 185 -0.18 -12.67 -8.87
C PRO A 185 -0.29 -11.31 -8.13
N TRP A 186 -1.20 -11.22 -7.17
CA TRP A 186 -1.44 -10.06 -6.32
C TRP A 186 -0.64 -10.05 -5.02
N ILE A 187 0.04 -11.14 -4.64
CA ILE A 187 0.64 -11.37 -3.32
C ILE A 187 -0.41 -11.35 -2.19
N ILE A 188 -1.23 -10.31 -2.10
CA ILE A 188 -2.39 -10.13 -1.23
C ILE A 188 -3.35 -9.10 -1.87
N SER A 189 -4.62 -9.42 -2.11
CA SER A 189 -5.59 -8.42 -2.57
C SER A 189 -6.18 -7.61 -1.39
N PRO A 190 -6.83 -6.47 -1.64
CA PRO A 190 -7.60 -5.75 -0.63
C PRO A 190 -8.59 -6.64 0.14
N SER A 191 -9.34 -7.48 -0.57
CA SER A 191 -10.30 -8.39 0.03
C SER A 191 -9.64 -9.51 0.81
N ASP A 192 -8.55 -10.10 0.29
CA ASP A 192 -7.80 -11.14 1.02
C ASP A 192 -7.26 -10.60 2.35
N LEU A 193 -6.74 -9.37 2.35
CA LEU A 193 -6.29 -8.72 3.58
C LEU A 193 -7.45 -8.48 4.54
N GLY A 194 -8.61 -8.04 4.03
CA GLY A 194 -9.83 -7.89 4.83
C GLY A 194 -10.24 -9.20 5.52
N ASP A 195 -10.35 -10.28 4.75
CA ASP A 195 -10.71 -11.61 5.25
C ASP A 195 -9.73 -12.09 6.33
N GLN A 196 -8.43 -11.91 6.12
CA GLN A 196 -7.41 -12.31 7.11
C GLN A 196 -7.51 -11.50 8.40
N LEU A 197 -7.72 -10.19 8.32
CA LEU A 197 -7.81 -9.31 9.49
C LEU A 197 -9.09 -9.57 10.30
N GLU A 198 -10.23 -9.83 9.67
CA GLU A 198 -11.46 -10.21 10.39
C GLU A 198 -11.26 -11.53 11.14
N ASN A 199 -10.68 -12.54 10.49
CA ASN A 199 -10.36 -13.81 11.13
C ASN A 199 -9.40 -13.67 12.33
N LEU A 200 -8.41 -12.77 12.24
CA LEU A 200 -7.51 -12.45 13.35
C LEU A 200 -8.24 -11.73 14.50
N GLY A 201 -9.15 -10.81 14.18
CA GLY A 201 -9.99 -10.14 15.17
C GLY A 201 -10.85 -11.12 15.96
N ASP A 202 -11.53 -12.04 15.26
CA ASP A 202 -12.40 -13.06 15.86
C ASP A 202 -11.64 -14.06 16.75
N GLN A 203 -10.35 -14.28 16.50
CA GLN A 203 -9.51 -15.13 17.34
C GLN A 203 -9.10 -14.45 18.65
N LEU A 204 -8.84 -13.13 18.60
CA LEU A 204 -8.50 -12.35 19.78
C LEU A 204 -9.70 -12.13 20.72
N GLU A 205 -10.94 -12.18 20.21
CA GLU A 205 -12.16 -12.11 21.03
C GLU A 205 -12.46 -13.38 21.83
N LYS A 206 -11.82 -14.51 21.51
CA LYS A 206 -12.02 -15.80 22.20
C LYS A 206 -11.13 -16.00 23.43
N PHE A 207 -10.26 -15.04 23.72
CA PHE A 207 -9.34 -15.04 24.87
C PHE A 207 -9.57 -13.81 25.74
#